data_AF-A0A2V7XSQ8-F1
#
_entry.id   AF-A0A2V7XSQ8-F1
#
_cell.length_a   1.000
_cell.length_b   1.000
_cell.length_c   1.000
_cell.angle_alpha   90.00
_cell.angle_beta   90.00
_cell.angle_gamma   90.00
#
_symmetry.space_group_name_H-M   'P 1'
#
loop_
_entity.id
_entity.type
_entity.pdbx_description
1 polymer ?
#
loop_
_entity_poly.entity_id
_entity_poly.type
_entity_poly.pdbx_seq_one_letter_code
_entity_poly.pdbx_strand_id
1 'polypeptide(L)'
;MAMRRSAIALVFILVLPATVAGPTSRDTLKPTARTLLKRADALHRRGDNPGALDAYMEAVDADPNAANLEAIDTYAFPFVESRDKILAEKKRAALRQFLKLRPADWEAAKKLALLLDTPEYESVIEPFIRTRPDDADVYATLGKLHERNHRYAASAADLEKASALDPNNARRHLSLAFAEYNVIAKDTTLDQAEKRKRIQHGLAEVDRGEALEPGLAAAMTWRSLLLREQAKLESDPEVKSKLLAEADAANALANDRFQRMVKPPLQKSGDNSLPEDAPRKSPADWQHVTSVGSTFEYRLPPDWKKQDFNSYRGATGDLLEQIYPPATISPEYCRSFRSFTSADVRPAEVENRVYDNGKVRGCFVVIDFLNTTSNKTTRHTSFRFATSRGIEDITIIEAMVAGYSAVSAKTIIDSVRTK
;
A
#
# COMPACT_ATOMS: atom_id res chain seq x y z
N MET A 1 -34.34 -29.04 68.28
CA MET A 1 -33.22 -29.16 67.32
C MET A 1 -33.43 -28.11 66.24
N ALA A 2 -32.72 -26.99 66.31
CA ALA A 2 -32.90 -25.85 65.43
C ALA A 2 -32.02 -25.99 64.17
N MET A 3 -32.63 -26.04 62.98
CA MET A 3 -31.90 -26.02 61.71
C MET A 3 -31.41 -24.59 61.42
N ARG A 4 -30.09 -24.41 61.46
CA ARG A 4 -29.39 -23.22 60.93
C ARG A 4 -29.63 -23.13 59.42
N ARG A 5 -30.24 -22.03 58.96
CA ARG A 5 -30.24 -21.65 57.55
C ARG A 5 -28.99 -20.80 57.29
N SER A 6 -28.02 -21.35 56.57
CA SER A 6 -26.86 -20.62 56.08
C SER A 6 -27.29 -19.69 54.95
N ALA A 7 -27.15 -18.37 55.14
CA ALA A 7 -27.31 -17.38 54.09
C ALA A 7 -26.01 -17.31 53.27
N ILE A 8 -26.07 -17.73 52.00
CA ILE A 8 -25.00 -17.51 51.03
C ILE A 8 -25.15 -16.07 50.52
N ALA A 9 -24.22 -15.19 50.89
CA ALA A 9 -24.14 -13.85 50.33
C ALA A 9 -23.54 -13.94 48.91
N LEU A 10 -24.40 -13.86 47.88
CA LEU A 10 -23.97 -13.66 46.51
C LEU A 10 -23.46 -12.23 46.35
N VAL A 11 -22.13 -12.07 46.33
CA VAL A 11 -21.49 -10.83 45.90
C VAL A 11 -21.56 -10.77 44.37
N PHE A 12 -22.51 -10.00 43.84
CA PHE A 12 -22.50 -9.61 42.43
C PHE A 12 -21.35 -8.62 42.23
N ILE A 13 -20.20 -9.11 41.77
CA ILE A 13 -19.17 -8.25 41.18
C ILE A 13 -19.73 -7.78 39.84
N LEU A 14 -20.22 -6.54 39.82
CA LEU A 14 -20.64 -5.87 38.60
C LEU A 14 -19.38 -5.60 37.77
N VAL A 15 -19.01 -6.54 36.91
CA VAL A 15 -18.03 -6.29 35.84
C VAL A 15 -18.75 -5.42 34.82
N LEU A 16 -18.59 -4.11 34.96
CA LEU A 16 -19.02 -3.16 33.94
C LEU A 16 -18.28 -3.54 32.64
N PRO A 17 -18.99 -3.80 31.52
CA PRO A 17 -18.33 -4.02 30.25
C PRO A 17 -17.50 -2.77 29.94
N ALA A 18 -16.20 -2.96 29.70
CA ALA A 18 -15.35 -1.90 29.19
C ALA A 18 -16.00 -1.38 27.90
N THR A 19 -16.56 -0.18 27.97
CA THR A 19 -17.12 0.49 26.81
C THR A 19 -15.99 0.63 25.80
N VAL A 20 -16.10 -0.08 24.67
CA VAL A 20 -15.30 0.21 23.50
C VAL A 20 -15.67 1.63 23.10
N ALA A 21 -14.80 2.59 23.45
CA ALA A 21 -14.99 3.97 23.05
C ALA A 21 -15.01 3.98 21.52
N GLY A 22 -16.17 4.32 20.95
CA GLY A 22 -16.27 4.65 19.52
C GLY A 22 -15.32 5.80 19.19
N PRO A 23 -15.07 6.07 17.89
CA PRO A 23 -14.15 7.11 17.49
C PRO A 23 -14.52 8.42 18.19
N THR A 24 -13.63 8.88 19.06
CA THR A 24 -13.81 10.10 19.85
C THR A 24 -14.08 11.22 18.86
N SER A 25 -15.31 11.75 18.85
CA SER A 25 -15.63 12.89 18.00
C SER A 25 -14.61 13.99 18.30
N ARG A 26 -14.00 14.57 17.27
CA ARG A 26 -13.04 15.66 17.46
C ARG A 26 -13.64 16.79 18.30
N ASP A 27 -14.97 16.93 18.34
CA ASP A 27 -15.67 17.92 19.15
C ASP A 27 -15.56 17.71 20.66
N THR A 28 -15.31 16.49 21.13
CA THR A 28 -15.14 16.17 22.55
C THR A 28 -13.71 16.34 23.05
N LEU A 29 -12.75 16.65 22.16
CA LEU A 29 -11.37 16.90 22.53
C LEU A 29 -11.19 18.29 23.16
N LYS A 30 -10.18 18.44 24.02
CA LYS A 30 -9.81 19.74 24.56
C LYS A 30 -9.60 20.77 23.44
N PRO A 31 -9.98 22.05 23.64
CA PRO A 31 -9.84 23.10 22.61
C PRO A 31 -8.44 23.19 22.00
N THR A 32 -7.39 23.05 22.80
CA THR A 32 -5.99 23.07 22.34
C THR A 32 -5.70 21.92 21.38
N ALA A 33 -6.09 20.69 21.72
CA ALA A 33 -5.90 19.51 20.86
C ALA A 33 -6.69 19.65 19.53
N ARG A 34 -7.92 20.18 19.58
CA ARG A 34 -8.70 20.47 18.35
C ARG A 34 -8.00 21.47 17.43
N THR A 35 -7.43 22.52 17.99
CA THR A 35 -6.67 23.53 17.24
C THR A 35 -5.40 22.93 16.63
N LEU A 36 -4.69 22.10 17.37
CA LEU A 36 -3.49 21.41 16.89
C LEU A 36 -3.79 20.39 15.79
N LEU A 37 -4.90 19.65 15.88
CA LEU A 37 -5.34 18.77 14.79
C LEU A 37 -5.75 19.54 13.53
N LYS A 38 -6.40 20.71 13.68
CA LYS A 38 -6.67 21.59 12.52
C LYS A 38 -5.38 22.09 11.86
N ARG A 39 -4.34 22.39 12.66
CA ARG A 39 -3.00 22.73 12.16
C ARG A 39 -2.38 21.53 11.44
N ALA A 40 -2.44 20.33 12.01
CA ALA A 40 -1.94 19.10 11.38
C ALA A 40 -2.60 18.87 10.01
N ASP A 41 -3.92 18.95 9.92
CA ASP A 41 -4.66 18.82 8.66
C ASP A 41 -4.24 19.88 7.62
N ALA A 42 -4.01 21.12 8.06
CA ALA A 42 -3.57 22.20 7.18
C ALA A 42 -2.14 22.01 6.67
N LEU A 43 -1.24 21.49 7.50
CA LEU A 43 0.13 21.15 7.11
C LEU A 43 0.16 19.99 6.11
N HIS A 44 -0.62 18.94 6.37
CA HIS A 44 -0.76 17.81 5.47
C HIS A 44 -1.32 18.21 4.10
N ARG A 45 -2.38 19.03 4.05
CA ARG A 45 -2.92 19.59 2.78
C ARG A 45 -1.89 20.42 1.99
N ARG A 46 -0.87 20.96 2.66
CA ARG A 46 0.23 21.72 2.04
C ARG A 46 1.43 20.84 1.68
N GLY A 47 1.36 19.54 1.98
CA GLY A 47 2.43 18.56 1.76
C GLY A 47 3.52 18.56 2.85
N ASP A 48 3.35 19.32 3.94
CA ASP A 48 4.26 19.29 5.08
C ASP A 48 3.85 18.18 6.06
N ASN A 49 4.14 16.95 5.65
CA ASN A 49 3.82 15.75 6.42
C ASN A 49 4.63 15.61 7.72
N PRO A 50 5.94 15.94 7.76
CA PRO A 50 6.66 16.00 9.02
C PRO A 50 6.05 17.00 10.00
N GLY A 51 5.71 18.21 9.53
CA GLY A 51 5.04 19.22 10.36
C GLY A 51 3.63 18.79 10.79
N ALA A 52 2.90 18.08 9.93
CA ALA A 52 1.59 17.53 10.28
C ALA A 52 1.70 16.51 11.43
N LEU A 53 2.70 15.61 11.38
CA LEU A 53 2.96 14.67 12.47
C LEU A 53 3.41 15.38 13.75
N ASP A 54 4.20 16.45 13.66
CA ASP A 54 4.54 17.26 14.84
C ASP A 54 3.30 17.88 15.50
N ALA A 55 2.44 18.53 14.71
CA ALA A 55 1.20 19.11 15.23
C ALA A 55 0.22 18.05 15.76
N TYR A 56 0.21 16.84 15.17
CA TYR A 56 -0.54 15.71 15.70
C TYR A 56 0.00 15.23 17.05
N MET A 57 1.32 15.07 17.19
CA MET A 57 1.93 14.66 18.46
C MET A 57 1.70 15.71 19.56
N GLU A 58 1.80 17.00 19.23
CA GLU A 58 1.42 18.10 20.14
C GLU A 58 -0.06 18.01 20.55
N ALA A 59 -0.96 17.62 19.64
CA ALA A 59 -2.38 17.45 19.95
C ALA A 59 -2.61 16.29 20.93
N VAL A 60 -1.88 15.18 20.76
CA VAL A 60 -1.91 14.02 21.66
C VAL A 60 -1.36 14.37 23.04
N ASP A 61 -0.32 15.20 23.12
CA ASP A 61 0.19 15.70 24.40
C ASP A 61 -0.81 16.62 25.11
N ALA A 62 -1.53 17.46 24.35
CA ALA A 62 -2.57 18.34 24.90
C ALA A 62 -3.79 17.56 25.41
N ASP A 63 -4.20 16.52 24.67
CA ASP A 63 -5.29 15.61 25.02
C ASP A 63 -4.99 14.18 24.53
N PRO A 64 -4.65 13.24 25.44
CA PRO A 64 -4.36 11.85 25.06
C PRO A 64 -5.49 11.14 24.30
N ASN A 65 -6.73 11.64 24.41
CA ASN A 65 -7.86 11.12 23.64
C ASN A 65 -7.79 11.47 22.14
N ALA A 66 -6.88 12.36 21.73
CA ALA A 66 -6.61 12.68 20.34
C ALA A 66 -5.77 11.60 19.62
N ALA A 67 -5.19 10.64 20.36
CA ALA A 67 -4.40 9.56 19.80
C ALA A 67 -5.24 8.69 18.85
N ASN A 68 -4.87 8.66 17.57
CA ASN A 68 -5.55 7.92 16.52
C ASN A 68 -4.52 7.35 15.53
N LEU A 69 -4.48 6.01 15.40
CA LEU A 69 -3.55 5.31 14.52
C LEU A 69 -3.76 5.67 13.04
N GLU A 70 -5.00 5.83 12.59
CA GLU A 70 -5.33 6.20 11.21
C GLU A 70 -4.83 7.60 10.87
N ALA A 71 -4.82 8.52 11.84
CA ALA A 71 -4.28 9.86 11.66
C ALA A 71 -2.76 9.82 11.43
N ILE A 72 -2.04 8.93 12.12
CA ILE A 72 -0.60 8.72 11.90
C ILE A 72 -0.32 8.27 10.46
N ASP A 73 -1.10 7.32 9.94
CA ASP A 73 -0.95 6.86 8.56
C ASP A 73 -1.32 7.95 7.54
N THR A 74 -2.40 8.69 7.81
CA THR A 74 -2.85 9.80 6.98
C THR A 74 -1.77 10.87 6.86
N TYR A 75 -1.28 11.39 7.99
CA TYR A 75 -0.28 12.46 8.00
C TYR A 75 1.09 11.99 7.52
N ALA A 76 1.36 10.69 7.54
CA ALA A 76 2.55 10.14 6.93
C ALA A 76 2.45 10.00 5.40
N PHE A 77 1.28 10.12 4.77
CA PHE A 77 1.12 9.88 3.34
C PHE A 77 1.71 11.01 2.45
N PRO A 78 2.51 10.73 1.40
CA PRO A 78 2.80 9.41 0.82
C PRO A 78 4.01 8.75 1.48
N PHE A 79 3.76 7.87 2.45
CA PHE A 79 4.76 6.97 3.02
C PHE A 79 4.77 5.69 2.20
N VAL A 80 5.23 5.79 0.95
CA VAL A 80 5.56 4.62 0.13
C VAL A 80 7.06 4.69 -0.04
N GLU A 81 7.80 4.09 0.90
CA GLU A 81 9.26 3.98 0.82
C GLU A 81 9.98 5.32 0.61
N SER A 82 9.52 6.38 1.28
CA SER A 82 10.17 7.68 1.16
C SER A 82 11.62 7.57 1.63
N ARG A 83 12.58 7.93 0.77
CA ARG A 83 13.94 8.30 1.19
C ARG A 83 13.96 9.48 2.19
N ASP A 84 12.79 10.06 2.47
CA ASP A 84 12.56 11.03 3.52
C ASP A 84 12.73 10.41 4.91
N LYS A 85 13.97 10.43 5.38
CA LYS A 85 14.35 10.00 6.72
C LYS A 85 13.63 10.80 7.80
N ILE A 86 13.32 12.07 7.54
CA ILE A 86 12.64 12.94 8.53
C ILE A 86 11.22 12.42 8.74
N LEU A 87 10.48 12.19 7.67
CA LEU A 87 9.13 11.66 7.75
C LEU A 87 9.08 10.29 8.43
N ALA A 88 10.04 9.42 8.13
CA ALA A 88 10.18 8.12 8.80
C ALA A 88 10.40 8.27 10.32
N GLU A 89 11.28 9.19 10.75
CA GLU A 89 11.48 9.46 12.17
C GLU A 89 10.21 10.02 12.85
N LYS A 90 9.52 10.95 12.20
CA LYS A 90 8.26 11.50 12.74
C LYS A 90 7.20 10.42 12.88
N LYS A 91 7.07 9.51 11.90
CA LYS A 91 6.15 8.38 11.98
C LYS A 91 6.51 7.44 13.13
N ARG A 92 7.80 7.11 13.30
CA ARG A 92 8.28 6.30 14.44
C ARG A 92 7.97 6.97 15.78
N ALA A 93 8.21 8.27 15.90
CA ALA A 93 7.93 9.03 17.12
C ALA A 93 6.43 9.02 17.46
N ALA A 94 5.56 9.28 16.47
CA ALA A 94 4.11 9.26 16.65
C ALA A 94 3.60 7.87 17.05
N LEU A 95 4.11 6.79 16.44
CA LEU A 95 3.77 5.42 16.81
C LEU A 95 4.23 5.07 18.23
N ARG A 96 5.44 5.49 18.63
CA ARG A 96 5.94 5.31 20.00
C ARG A 96 5.07 6.04 21.01
N GLN A 97 4.65 7.28 20.73
CA GLN A 97 3.74 8.03 21.60
C GLN A 97 2.37 7.36 21.70
N PHE A 98 1.82 6.87 20.58
CA PHE A 98 0.56 6.12 20.55
C PHE A 98 0.65 4.84 21.40
N LEU A 99 1.71 4.05 21.25
CA LEU A 99 1.92 2.82 22.01
C LEU A 99 2.15 3.05 23.50
N LYS A 100 2.65 4.21 23.94
CA LYS A 100 2.67 4.57 25.37
C LYS A 100 1.26 4.64 25.96
N LEU A 101 0.27 5.07 25.16
CA LEU A 101 -1.14 5.17 25.58
C LEU A 101 -1.89 3.85 25.36
N ARG A 102 -1.52 3.09 24.34
CA ARG A 102 -2.16 1.84 23.92
C ARG A 102 -1.12 0.71 23.76
N PRO A 103 -0.50 0.23 24.84
CA PRO A 103 0.63 -0.72 24.75
C PRO A 103 0.27 -2.10 24.21
N ALA A 104 -1.01 -2.48 24.23
CA ALA A 104 -1.50 -3.76 23.70
C ALA A 104 -1.96 -3.69 22.23
N ASP A 105 -1.78 -2.55 21.56
CA ASP A 105 -2.19 -2.35 20.17
C ASP A 105 -1.17 -2.99 19.21
N TRP A 106 -1.53 -4.17 18.70
CA TRP A 106 -0.68 -4.94 17.79
C TRP A 106 -0.46 -4.24 16.46
N GLU A 107 -1.48 -3.58 15.91
CA GLU A 107 -1.36 -2.94 14.60
C GLU A 107 -0.38 -1.77 14.63
N ALA A 108 -0.42 -0.96 15.70
CA ALA A 108 0.57 0.08 15.94
C ALA A 108 1.97 -0.51 16.17
N ALA A 109 2.09 -1.59 16.96
CA ALA A 109 3.37 -2.25 17.23
C ALA A 109 4.00 -2.85 15.96
N LYS A 110 3.21 -3.56 15.15
CA LYS A 110 3.61 -4.10 13.84
C LYS A 110 4.07 -3.00 12.90
N LYS A 111 3.30 -1.91 12.78
CA LYS A 111 3.69 -0.73 11.97
C LYS A 111 5.01 -0.13 12.44
N LEU A 112 5.22 -0.02 13.75
CA LEU A 112 6.47 0.50 14.32
C LEU A 112 7.63 -0.46 14.04
N ALA A 113 7.50 -1.74 14.35
CA ALA A 113 8.53 -2.76 14.14
C ALA A 113 9.00 -2.84 12.68
N LEU A 114 8.08 -2.71 11.72
CA LEU A 114 8.41 -2.64 10.30
C LEU A 114 9.20 -1.38 9.90
N LEU A 115 9.38 -0.39 10.78
CA LEU A 115 10.18 0.81 10.56
C LEU A 115 11.49 0.85 11.36
N LEU A 116 11.78 -0.18 12.15
CA LEU A 116 12.91 -0.23 13.08
C LEU A 116 13.98 -1.24 12.67
N ASP A 117 15.23 -0.94 13.00
CA ASP A 117 16.33 -1.89 12.82
C ASP A 117 16.44 -2.86 14.00
N THR A 118 17.27 -3.89 13.87
CA THR A 118 17.64 -4.77 15.01
C THR A 118 18.51 -3.97 16.00
N PRO A 119 18.35 -4.07 17.34
CA PRO A 119 17.45 -4.93 18.13
C PRO A 119 16.10 -4.27 18.49
N GLU A 120 15.84 -3.07 18.00
CA GLU A 120 14.73 -2.25 18.48
C GLU A 120 13.36 -2.89 18.18
N TYR A 121 13.15 -3.47 17.00
CA TYR A 121 11.88 -4.14 16.74
C TYR A 121 11.65 -5.38 17.61
N GLU A 122 12.71 -6.08 18.05
CA GLU A 122 12.55 -7.26 18.92
C GLU A 122 11.92 -6.83 20.24
N SER A 123 12.40 -5.72 20.81
CA SER A 123 11.82 -5.16 22.04
C SER A 123 10.35 -4.74 21.89
N VAL A 124 9.94 -4.33 20.68
CA VAL A 124 8.56 -3.93 20.38
C VAL A 124 7.64 -5.15 20.23
N ILE A 125 8.15 -6.25 19.65
CA ILE A 125 7.36 -7.45 19.32
C ILE A 125 7.33 -8.44 20.49
N GLU A 126 8.38 -8.52 21.31
CA GLU A 126 8.50 -9.50 22.40
C GLU A 126 7.28 -9.58 23.34
N PRO A 127 6.66 -8.46 23.79
CA PRO A 127 5.46 -8.53 24.62
C PRO A 127 4.29 -9.25 23.92
N PHE A 128 4.18 -9.14 22.60
CA PHE A 128 3.13 -9.79 21.81
C PHE A 128 3.40 -11.29 21.63
N ILE A 129 4.66 -11.72 21.53
CA ILE A 129 4.99 -13.15 21.55
C ILE A 129 4.54 -13.79 22.86
N ARG A 130 4.78 -13.11 24.01
CA ARG A 130 4.39 -13.62 25.33
C ARG A 130 2.87 -13.63 25.56
N THR A 131 2.18 -12.61 25.05
CA THR A 131 0.72 -12.44 25.29
C THR A 131 -0.14 -13.08 24.22
N ARG A 132 0.43 -13.39 23.04
CA ARG A 132 -0.25 -13.99 21.90
C ARG A 132 0.60 -15.11 21.26
N PRO A 133 0.94 -16.16 22.03
CA PRO A 133 1.81 -17.25 21.54
C PRO A 133 1.19 -18.10 20.43
N ASP A 134 -0.12 -17.94 20.18
CA ASP A 134 -0.87 -18.65 19.13
C ASP A 134 -1.37 -17.71 18.02
N ASP A 135 -0.85 -16.48 17.93
CA ASP A 135 -1.20 -15.53 16.88
C ASP A 135 -0.22 -15.64 15.70
N ALA A 136 -0.70 -16.24 14.59
CA ALA A 136 0.07 -16.44 13.38
C ALA A 136 0.62 -15.13 12.78
N ASP A 137 -0.07 -13.99 12.98
CA ASP A 137 0.36 -12.70 12.42
C ASP A 137 1.61 -12.16 13.15
N VAL A 138 1.74 -12.46 14.44
CA VAL A 138 2.92 -12.11 15.24
C VAL A 138 4.16 -12.80 14.68
N TYR A 139 4.09 -14.12 14.51
CA TYR A 139 5.21 -14.91 13.99
C TYR A 139 5.50 -14.59 12.52
N ALA A 140 4.49 -14.35 11.68
CA ALA A 140 4.74 -13.94 10.31
C ALA A 140 5.41 -12.56 10.19
N THR A 141 5.04 -11.63 11.06
CA THR A 141 5.70 -10.32 11.15
C THR A 141 7.14 -10.47 11.60
N LEU A 142 7.39 -11.29 12.63
CA LEU A 142 8.73 -11.58 13.12
C LEU A 142 9.61 -12.22 12.04
N GLY A 143 9.08 -13.22 11.33
CA GLY A 143 9.77 -13.86 10.22
C GLY A 143 10.16 -12.88 9.11
N LYS A 144 9.26 -11.95 8.75
CA LYS A 144 9.56 -10.87 7.80
C LYS A 144 10.66 -9.93 8.30
N LEU A 145 10.65 -9.59 9.60
CA LEU A 145 11.67 -8.74 10.20
C LEU A 145 13.03 -9.44 10.25
N HIS A 146 13.07 -10.72 10.59
CA HIS A 146 14.31 -11.52 10.52
C HIS A 146 14.86 -11.60 9.10
N GLU A 147 14.01 -11.77 8.09
CA GLU A 147 14.43 -11.81 6.69
C GLU A 147 15.08 -10.49 6.25
N ARG A 148 14.43 -9.36 6.54
CA ARG A 148 14.99 -8.02 6.23
C ARG A 148 16.35 -7.79 6.87
N ASN A 149 16.59 -8.39 8.04
CA ASN A 149 17.85 -8.30 8.77
C ASN A 149 18.82 -9.45 8.46
N HIS A 150 18.60 -10.17 7.36
CA HIS A 150 19.44 -11.27 6.88
C HIS A 150 19.58 -12.45 7.87
N ARG A 151 18.65 -12.58 8.82
CA ARG A 151 18.57 -13.68 9.78
C ARG A 151 17.68 -14.80 9.22
N TYR A 152 18.10 -15.38 8.10
CA TYR A 152 17.26 -16.27 7.29
C TYR A 152 16.80 -17.53 8.04
N ALA A 153 17.66 -18.16 8.85
CA ALA A 153 17.28 -19.35 9.62
C ALA A 153 16.20 -19.05 10.68
N ALA A 154 16.31 -17.90 11.37
CA ALA A 154 15.28 -17.44 12.31
C ALA A 154 13.98 -17.12 11.57
N SER A 155 14.07 -16.46 10.40
CA SER A 155 12.91 -16.20 9.54
C SER A 155 12.14 -17.46 9.17
N ALA A 156 12.84 -18.52 8.76
CA ALA A 156 12.21 -19.80 8.42
C ALA A 156 11.51 -20.41 9.65
N ALA A 157 12.13 -20.41 10.83
CA ALA A 157 11.53 -20.94 12.06
C ALA A 157 10.25 -20.17 12.48
N ASP A 158 10.26 -18.84 12.39
CA ASP A 158 9.09 -18.02 12.72
C ASP A 158 7.96 -18.24 11.69
N LEU A 159 8.30 -18.33 10.40
CA LEU A 159 7.31 -18.56 9.35
C LEU A 159 6.75 -19.98 9.37
N GLU A 160 7.52 -20.96 9.83
CA GLU A 160 7.04 -22.32 10.11
C GLU A 160 6.02 -22.30 11.26
N LYS A 161 6.29 -21.56 12.34
CA LYS A 161 5.30 -21.37 13.41
C LYS A 161 4.04 -20.68 12.88
N ALA A 162 4.20 -19.66 12.04
CA ALA A 162 3.07 -18.95 11.44
C ALA A 162 2.20 -19.83 10.51
N SER A 163 2.83 -20.67 9.66
CA SER A 163 2.10 -21.59 8.78
C SER A 163 1.42 -22.72 9.56
N ALA A 164 2.01 -23.17 10.66
CA ALA A 164 1.39 -24.15 11.55
C ALA A 164 0.18 -23.60 12.31
N LEU A 165 0.22 -22.31 12.70
CA LEU A 165 -0.88 -21.64 13.39
C LEU A 165 -2.03 -21.23 12.46
N ASP A 166 -1.74 -20.98 11.18
CA ASP A 166 -2.73 -20.59 10.16
C ASP A 166 -2.54 -21.41 8.87
N PRO A 167 -2.85 -22.72 8.90
CA PRO A 167 -2.58 -23.65 7.81
C PRO A 167 -3.53 -23.50 6.61
N ASN A 168 -4.55 -22.65 6.69
CA ASN A 168 -5.49 -22.41 5.60
C ASN A 168 -5.19 -21.10 4.85
N ASN A 169 -4.02 -20.51 5.09
CA ASN A 169 -3.62 -19.25 4.48
C ASN A 169 -2.44 -19.48 3.53
N ALA A 170 -2.74 -19.43 2.22
CA ALA A 170 -1.76 -19.65 1.16
C ALA A 170 -0.52 -18.76 1.32
N ARG A 171 -0.69 -17.52 1.79
CA ARG A 171 0.43 -16.59 1.99
C ARG A 171 1.41 -17.07 3.06
N ARG A 172 0.96 -17.76 4.11
CA ARG A 172 1.85 -18.26 5.18
C ARG A 172 2.79 -19.33 4.63
N HIS A 173 2.24 -20.31 3.91
CA HIS A 173 3.01 -21.34 3.22
C HIS A 173 3.99 -20.75 2.20
N LEU A 174 3.55 -19.83 1.35
CA LEU A 174 4.45 -19.20 0.37
C LEU A 174 5.52 -18.32 1.01
N SER A 175 5.26 -17.73 2.19
CA SER A 175 6.30 -16.98 2.93
C SER A 175 7.34 -17.94 3.50
N LEU A 176 6.94 -19.12 4.00
CA LEU A 176 7.89 -20.14 4.47
C LEU A 176 8.72 -20.71 3.31
N ALA A 177 8.11 -20.99 2.16
CA ALA A 177 8.85 -21.43 0.97
C ALA A 177 9.94 -20.42 0.53
N PHE A 178 9.60 -19.13 0.58
CA PHE A 178 10.57 -18.04 0.37
C PHE A 178 11.71 -18.06 1.39
N ALA A 179 11.40 -18.21 2.67
CA ALA A 179 12.40 -18.24 3.73
C ALA A 179 13.33 -19.46 3.62
N GLU A 180 12.81 -20.64 3.30
CA GLU A 180 13.62 -21.84 3.04
C GLU A 180 14.58 -21.63 1.86
N TYR A 181 14.09 -21.07 0.75
CA TYR A 181 14.95 -20.70 -0.37
C TYR A 181 16.07 -19.76 0.06
N ASN A 182 15.75 -18.72 0.85
CA ASN A 182 16.75 -17.78 1.35
C ASN A 182 17.79 -18.45 2.26
N VAL A 183 17.39 -19.39 3.11
CA VAL A 183 18.33 -20.18 3.91
C VAL A 183 19.28 -20.95 2.98
N ILE A 184 18.76 -21.68 1.99
CA ILE A 184 19.58 -22.45 1.04
C ILE A 184 20.54 -21.54 0.25
N ALA A 185 20.05 -20.40 -0.22
CA ALA A 185 20.79 -19.49 -1.10
C ALA A 185 21.84 -18.65 -0.37
N LYS A 186 21.69 -18.44 0.95
CA LYS A 186 22.52 -17.50 1.72
C LYS A 186 23.39 -18.16 2.78
N ASP A 187 22.99 -19.31 3.31
CA ASP A 187 23.81 -20.07 4.25
C ASP A 187 24.76 -21.01 3.49
N THR A 188 26.02 -20.61 3.41
CA THR A 188 27.09 -21.38 2.74
C THR A 188 27.59 -22.57 3.57
N THR A 189 27.17 -22.69 4.83
CA THR A 189 27.61 -23.76 5.74
C THR A 189 26.77 -25.03 5.62
N LEU A 190 25.61 -24.95 4.98
CA LEU A 190 24.72 -26.10 4.78
C LEU A 190 25.36 -27.17 3.89
N ASP A 191 25.37 -28.41 4.38
CA ASP A 191 25.73 -29.57 3.59
C ASP A 191 24.65 -29.91 2.55
N GLN A 192 24.96 -30.87 1.66
CA GLN A 192 24.02 -31.26 0.61
C GLN A 192 22.74 -31.92 1.16
N ALA A 193 22.82 -32.65 2.27
CA ALA A 193 21.68 -33.37 2.82
C ALA A 193 20.67 -32.39 3.44
N GLU A 194 21.16 -31.41 4.18
CA GLU A 194 20.34 -30.36 4.78
C GLU A 194 19.72 -29.45 3.69
N LYS A 195 20.48 -29.11 2.65
CA LYS A 195 19.92 -28.42 1.48
C LYS A 195 18.77 -29.20 0.85
N ARG A 196 18.92 -30.52 0.66
CA ARG A 196 17.83 -31.35 0.11
C ARG A 196 16.58 -31.33 1.00
N LYS A 197 16.72 -31.44 2.32
CA LYS A 197 15.58 -31.38 3.24
C LYS A 197 14.84 -30.05 3.14
N ARG A 198 15.56 -28.93 3.13
CA ARG A 198 14.97 -27.59 3.01
C ARG A 198 14.31 -27.37 1.67
N ILE A 199 14.91 -27.87 0.59
CA ILE A 199 14.30 -27.83 -0.75
C ILE A 199 12.98 -28.60 -0.75
N GLN A 200 12.96 -29.82 -0.22
CA GLN A 200 11.76 -30.64 -0.12
C GLN A 200 10.68 -29.97 0.74
N HIS A 201 11.08 -29.39 1.88
CA HIS A 201 10.17 -28.65 2.74
C HIS A 201 9.57 -27.44 2.00
N GLY A 202 10.41 -26.60 1.39
CA GLY A 202 9.96 -25.44 0.62
C GLY A 202 9.02 -25.80 -0.54
N LEU A 203 9.30 -26.88 -1.27
CA LEU A 203 8.42 -27.35 -2.35
C LEU A 203 7.07 -27.85 -1.82
N ALA A 204 7.05 -28.56 -0.68
CA ALA A 204 5.81 -28.96 -0.04
C ALA A 204 4.98 -27.75 0.44
N GLU A 205 5.63 -26.70 0.94
CA GLU A 205 4.96 -25.45 1.28
C GLU A 205 4.39 -24.73 0.04
N VAL A 206 5.11 -24.75 -1.08
CA VAL A 206 4.58 -24.25 -2.36
C VAL A 206 3.33 -25.02 -2.78
N ASP A 207 3.36 -26.35 -2.70
CA ASP A 207 2.22 -27.20 -3.08
C ASP A 207 1.01 -26.94 -2.17
N ARG A 208 1.20 -26.77 -0.86
CA ARG A 208 0.11 -26.38 0.06
C ARG A 208 -0.45 -25.00 -0.27
N GLY A 209 0.42 -24.02 -0.53
CA GLY A 209 0.01 -22.67 -0.90
C GLY A 209 -0.81 -22.64 -2.20
N GLU A 210 -0.38 -23.38 -3.21
CA GLU A 210 -1.10 -23.48 -4.48
C GLU A 210 -2.41 -24.28 -4.37
N ALA A 211 -2.46 -25.30 -3.53
CA ALA A 211 -3.71 -26.03 -3.27
C ALA A 211 -4.78 -25.15 -2.63
N LEU A 212 -4.37 -24.22 -1.74
CA LEU A 212 -5.26 -23.25 -1.10
C LEU A 212 -5.68 -22.12 -2.04
N GLU A 213 -4.73 -21.58 -2.81
CA GLU A 213 -4.98 -20.50 -3.76
C GLU A 213 -4.25 -20.75 -5.09
N PRO A 214 -4.92 -21.40 -6.06
CA PRO A 214 -4.32 -21.73 -7.35
C PRO A 214 -4.02 -20.48 -8.18
N GLY A 215 -2.91 -20.52 -8.93
CA GLY A 215 -2.57 -19.46 -9.88
C GLY A 215 -1.76 -18.30 -9.30
N LEU A 216 -1.34 -18.37 -8.03
CA LEU A 216 -0.45 -17.39 -7.41
C LEU A 216 0.92 -17.37 -8.12
N ALA A 217 1.26 -16.23 -8.72
CA ALA A 217 2.56 -16.04 -9.38
C ALA A 217 3.74 -16.30 -8.43
N ALA A 218 3.60 -15.92 -7.15
CA ALA A 218 4.60 -16.17 -6.12
C ALA A 218 4.89 -17.67 -5.89
N ALA A 219 3.86 -18.54 -5.93
CA ALA A 219 4.04 -19.99 -5.80
C ALA A 219 4.93 -20.55 -6.91
N MET A 220 4.68 -20.10 -8.14
CA MET A 220 5.43 -20.50 -9.33
C MET A 220 6.87 -19.97 -9.30
N THR A 221 7.07 -18.75 -8.81
CA THR A 221 8.41 -18.18 -8.59
C THR A 221 9.22 -19.02 -7.61
N TRP A 222 8.65 -19.36 -6.44
CA TRP A 222 9.37 -20.17 -5.44
C TRP A 222 9.60 -21.60 -5.90
N ARG A 223 8.63 -22.22 -6.60
CA ARG A 223 8.83 -23.53 -7.25
C ARG A 223 10.04 -23.53 -8.18
N SER A 224 10.10 -22.56 -9.10
CA SER A 224 11.20 -22.42 -10.05
C SER A 224 12.55 -22.33 -9.35
N LEU A 225 12.66 -21.46 -8.34
CA LEU A 225 13.91 -21.26 -7.63
C LEU A 225 14.36 -22.49 -6.83
N LEU A 226 13.44 -23.17 -6.14
CA LEU A 226 13.74 -24.38 -5.36
C LEU A 226 14.13 -25.56 -6.26
N LEU A 227 13.44 -25.76 -7.39
CA LEU A 227 13.80 -26.80 -8.37
C LEU A 227 15.19 -26.58 -8.98
N ARG A 228 15.60 -25.32 -9.18
CA ARG A 228 16.96 -25.00 -9.62
C ARG A 228 18.00 -25.31 -8.56
N GLU A 229 17.73 -25.03 -7.29
CA GLU A 229 18.62 -25.46 -6.21
C GLU A 229 18.69 -27.00 -6.13
N GLN A 230 17.58 -27.70 -6.35
CA GLN A 230 17.54 -29.16 -6.40
C GLN A 230 18.42 -29.71 -7.54
N ALA A 231 18.31 -29.12 -8.73
CA ALA A 231 19.09 -29.52 -9.90
C ALA A 231 20.61 -29.33 -9.72
N LYS A 232 21.05 -28.38 -8.87
CA LYS A 232 22.48 -28.22 -8.54
C LYS A 232 23.03 -29.36 -7.69
N LEU A 233 22.17 -30.04 -6.94
CA LEU A 233 22.54 -31.17 -6.10
C LEU A 233 22.48 -32.49 -6.87
N GLU A 234 21.89 -32.52 -8.07
CA GLU A 234 21.68 -33.75 -8.82
C GLU A 234 22.88 -34.12 -9.69
N SER A 235 23.27 -35.39 -9.62
CA SER A 235 24.40 -35.94 -10.41
C SER A 235 23.91 -36.58 -11.71
N ASP A 236 22.69 -37.12 -11.73
CA ASP A 236 22.09 -37.71 -12.93
C ASP A 236 21.71 -36.59 -13.94
N PRO A 237 22.29 -36.60 -15.16
CA PRO A 237 22.02 -35.58 -16.17
C PRO A 237 20.55 -35.53 -16.63
N GLU A 238 19.85 -36.67 -16.68
CA GLU A 238 18.45 -36.74 -17.11
C GLU A 238 17.54 -36.14 -16.04
N VAL A 239 17.74 -36.52 -14.77
CA VAL A 239 16.97 -35.96 -13.64
C VAL A 239 17.22 -34.46 -13.53
N LYS A 240 18.49 -34.03 -13.66
CA LYS A 240 18.85 -32.61 -13.67
C LYS A 240 18.15 -31.84 -14.80
N SER A 241 18.14 -32.38 -16.02
CA SER A 241 17.47 -31.76 -17.16
C SER A 241 15.97 -31.61 -16.93
N LYS A 242 15.32 -32.65 -16.37
CA LYS A 242 13.89 -32.62 -16.04
C LYS A 242 13.56 -31.54 -15.00
N LEU A 243 14.32 -31.46 -13.91
CA LEU A 243 14.14 -30.43 -12.87
C LEU A 243 14.28 -29.01 -13.44
N LEU A 244 15.25 -28.80 -14.33
CA LEU A 244 15.43 -27.50 -14.99
C LEU A 244 14.27 -27.15 -15.93
N ALA A 245 13.76 -28.12 -16.70
CA ALA A 245 12.59 -27.90 -17.55
C ALA A 245 11.32 -27.57 -16.74
N GLU A 246 11.10 -28.24 -15.61
CA GLU A 246 10.00 -27.93 -14.69
C GLU A 246 10.16 -26.53 -14.08
N ALA A 247 11.39 -26.15 -13.71
CA ALA A 247 11.67 -24.81 -13.21
C ALA A 247 11.42 -23.72 -14.27
N ASP A 248 11.82 -23.97 -15.52
CA ASP A 248 11.58 -23.06 -16.66
C ASP A 248 10.08 -22.88 -16.91
N ALA A 249 9.31 -23.97 -16.87
CA ALA A 249 7.86 -23.95 -17.02
C ALA A 249 7.17 -23.14 -15.90
N ALA A 250 7.59 -23.36 -14.64
CA ALA A 250 7.07 -22.60 -13.51
C ALA A 250 7.39 -21.10 -13.65
N ASN A 251 8.62 -20.74 -14.04
CA ASN A 251 9.01 -19.34 -14.26
C ASN A 251 8.20 -18.68 -15.40
N ALA A 252 7.97 -19.39 -16.50
CA ALA A 252 7.16 -18.90 -17.61
C ALA A 252 5.72 -18.61 -17.17
N LEU A 253 5.14 -19.51 -16.36
CA LEU A 253 3.80 -19.32 -15.82
C LEU A 253 3.75 -18.12 -14.86
N ALA A 254 4.73 -17.96 -13.97
CA ALA A 254 4.83 -16.81 -13.09
C ALA A 254 4.83 -15.49 -13.88
N ASN A 255 5.65 -15.42 -14.94
CA ASN A 255 5.75 -14.24 -15.80
C ASN A 255 4.44 -13.94 -16.54
N ASP A 256 3.78 -14.95 -17.12
CA ASP A 256 2.46 -14.78 -17.74
C ASP A 256 1.44 -14.20 -16.74
N ARG A 257 1.42 -14.70 -15.50
CA ARG A 257 0.53 -14.17 -14.46
C ARG A 257 0.87 -12.73 -14.10
N PHE A 258 2.15 -12.39 -13.94
CA PHE A 258 2.57 -11.01 -13.71
C PHE A 258 2.14 -10.09 -14.85
N GLN A 259 2.32 -10.50 -16.11
CA GLN A 259 1.90 -9.71 -17.27
C GLN A 259 0.37 -9.49 -17.31
N ARG A 260 -0.43 -10.50 -16.96
CA ARG A 260 -1.90 -10.35 -16.87
C ARG A 260 -2.33 -9.39 -15.76
N MET A 261 -1.60 -9.35 -14.64
CA MET A 261 -1.86 -8.40 -13.55
C MET A 261 -1.53 -6.95 -13.92
N VAL A 262 -0.67 -6.72 -14.92
CA VAL A 262 -0.21 -5.38 -15.35
C VAL A 262 -1.17 -4.70 -16.36
N LYS A 263 -2.35 -5.29 -16.62
CA LYS A 263 -3.36 -5.03 -17.70
C LYS A 263 -3.18 -5.98 -18.89
N PRO A 264 -4.26 -6.44 -19.54
CA PRO A 264 -4.13 -7.20 -20.78
C PRO A 264 -3.50 -6.32 -21.87
N PRO A 265 -2.73 -6.90 -22.81
CA PRO A 265 -2.41 -6.19 -24.03
C PRO A 265 -3.73 -5.80 -24.69
N LEU A 266 -3.88 -4.53 -25.08
CA LEU A 266 -4.97 -4.09 -25.93
C LEU A 266 -5.02 -5.03 -27.13
N GLN A 267 -6.02 -5.93 -27.18
CA GLN A 267 -6.38 -6.59 -28.43
C GLN A 267 -6.71 -5.45 -29.39
N LYS A 268 -6.03 -5.43 -30.55
CA LYS A 268 -6.46 -4.60 -31.67
C LYS A 268 -7.82 -5.14 -32.13
N SER A 269 -8.91 -4.73 -31.48
CA SER A 269 -10.24 -4.89 -32.06
C SER A 269 -10.34 -3.87 -33.19
N GLY A 270 -10.45 -4.38 -34.41
CA GLY A 270 -10.84 -3.57 -35.55
C GLY A 270 -12.18 -2.90 -35.26
N ASP A 271 -12.26 -1.63 -35.63
CA ASP A 271 -13.46 -0.79 -35.66
C ASP A 271 -14.24 -0.65 -34.35
N ASN A 272 -13.88 0.35 -33.54
CA ASN A 272 -14.65 0.80 -32.38
C ASN A 272 -15.14 2.23 -32.60
N SER A 273 -16.24 2.40 -33.31
CA SER A 273 -17.11 3.55 -33.13
C SER A 273 -18.44 3.12 -32.52
N LEU A 274 -18.69 3.52 -31.27
CA LEU A 274 -20.04 3.57 -30.71
C LEU A 274 -20.64 4.94 -31.05
N PRO A 275 -21.92 5.04 -31.48
CA PRO A 275 -22.51 6.31 -31.89
C PRO A 275 -22.68 7.31 -30.74
N GLU A 276 -22.52 8.60 -31.05
CA GLU A 276 -22.45 9.74 -30.10
C GLU A 276 -23.73 10.05 -29.30
N ASP A 277 -24.86 9.37 -29.57
CA ASP A 277 -26.17 9.80 -29.07
C ASP A 277 -26.83 8.84 -28.05
N ALA A 278 -26.09 7.92 -27.43
CA ALA A 278 -26.67 7.06 -26.39
C ALA A 278 -26.82 7.82 -25.05
N PRO A 279 -28.03 8.07 -24.53
CA PRO A 279 -28.19 8.60 -23.18
C PRO A 279 -27.69 7.55 -22.19
N ARG A 280 -26.70 7.90 -21.36
CA ARG A 280 -26.24 7.04 -20.26
C ARG A 280 -27.33 6.93 -19.22
N LYS A 281 -28.27 6.00 -19.42
CA LYS A 281 -29.26 5.62 -18.41
C LYS A 281 -28.49 5.01 -17.23
N SER A 282 -28.75 5.50 -16.03
CA SER A 282 -28.46 4.74 -14.81
C SER A 282 -29.21 3.40 -14.86
N PRO A 283 -28.75 2.38 -14.11
CA PRO A 283 -29.55 1.18 -13.89
C PRO A 283 -30.98 1.56 -13.44
N ALA A 284 -31.98 0.83 -13.92
CA ALA A 284 -33.40 1.20 -13.84
C ALA A 284 -33.95 1.31 -12.41
N ASP A 285 -33.21 0.80 -11.44
CA ASP A 285 -33.49 0.64 -10.02
C ASP A 285 -32.87 1.74 -9.14
N TRP A 286 -32.05 2.63 -9.71
CA TRP A 286 -31.39 3.71 -8.97
C TRP A 286 -32.25 4.98 -8.94
N GLN A 287 -32.45 5.56 -7.75
CA GLN A 287 -33.29 6.75 -7.59
C GLN A 287 -32.43 8.03 -7.64
N HIS A 288 -32.67 8.92 -8.60
CA HIS A 288 -32.02 10.22 -8.66
C HIS A 288 -32.49 11.14 -7.51
N VAL A 289 -31.55 11.84 -6.86
CA VAL A 289 -31.79 12.67 -5.66
C VAL A 289 -31.68 14.16 -5.97
N THR A 290 -30.55 14.60 -6.54
CA THR A 290 -30.35 16.00 -6.94
C THR A 290 -29.22 16.12 -7.98
N SER A 291 -29.13 17.27 -8.62
CA SER A 291 -28.05 17.60 -9.57
C SER A 291 -27.56 19.03 -9.35
N VAL A 292 -26.25 19.21 -9.24
CA VAL A 292 -25.60 20.53 -9.16
C VAL A 292 -24.45 20.58 -10.16
N GLY A 293 -24.58 21.38 -11.20
CA GLY A 293 -23.64 21.40 -12.32
C GLY A 293 -23.62 20.05 -13.06
N SER A 294 -22.43 19.48 -13.27
CA SER A 294 -22.24 18.14 -13.86
C SER A 294 -22.18 17.00 -12.82
N THR A 295 -22.53 17.30 -11.56
CA THR A 295 -22.55 16.31 -10.47
C THR A 295 -23.97 15.84 -10.24
N PHE A 296 -24.15 14.51 -10.20
CA PHE A 296 -25.44 13.87 -10.00
C PHE A 296 -25.38 13.03 -8.72
N GLU A 297 -26.40 13.17 -7.88
CA GLU A 297 -26.57 12.37 -6.68
C GLU A 297 -27.67 11.34 -6.91
N TYR A 298 -27.36 10.06 -6.66
CA TYR A 298 -28.31 8.95 -6.76
C TYR A 298 -28.34 8.18 -5.44
N ARG A 299 -29.52 7.69 -5.09
CA ARG A 299 -29.77 6.78 -3.98
C ARG A 299 -29.76 5.34 -4.51
N LEU A 300 -28.95 4.50 -3.87
CA LEU A 300 -28.84 3.07 -4.20
C LEU A 300 -30.13 2.32 -3.87
N PRO A 301 -30.40 1.19 -4.56
CA PRO A 301 -31.53 0.34 -4.23
C PRO A 301 -31.46 -0.16 -2.77
N PRO A 302 -32.60 -0.32 -2.07
CA PRO A 302 -32.62 -0.59 -0.62
C PRO A 302 -31.97 -1.92 -0.20
N ASP A 303 -31.83 -2.87 -1.12
CA ASP A 303 -31.23 -4.18 -0.91
C ASP A 303 -29.70 -4.17 -0.98
N TRP A 304 -29.10 -3.05 -1.44
CA TRP A 304 -27.65 -2.90 -1.52
C TRP A 304 -27.04 -2.63 -0.14
N LYS A 305 -26.04 -3.43 0.22
CA LYS A 305 -25.35 -3.33 1.52
C LYS A 305 -23.90 -2.91 1.31
N LYS A 306 -23.42 -1.97 2.13
CA LYS A 306 -22.01 -1.60 2.17
C LYS A 306 -21.17 -2.83 2.55
N GLN A 307 -20.15 -3.12 1.75
CA GLN A 307 -19.23 -4.24 1.99
C GLN A 307 -17.95 -3.73 2.66
N ASP A 308 -17.30 -2.72 2.09
CA ASP A 308 -16.06 -2.11 2.60
C ASP A 308 -16.09 -0.58 2.54
N PHE A 309 -14.98 0.06 2.91
CA PHE A 309 -14.80 1.52 3.03
C PHE A 309 -15.38 2.32 1.84
N ASN A 310 -15.25 1.78 0.62
CA ASN A 310 -15.72 2.41 -0.61
C ASN A 310 -16.56 1.46 -1.48
N SER A 311 -17.05 0.32 -0.99
CA SER A 311 -17.78 -0.63 -1.84
C SER A 311 -19.17 -0.98 -1.32
N TYR A 312 -20.11 -1.17 -2.24
CA TYR A 312 -21.50 -1.57 -1.98
C TYR A 312 -21.84 -2.78 -2.85
N ARG A 313 -22.60 -3.73 -2.31
CA ARG A 313 -23.01 -4.93 -3.04
C ARG A 313 -24.53 -5.13 -3.03
N GLY A 314 -25.09 -5.39 -4.20
CA GLY A 314 -26.52 -5.72 -4.39
C GLY A 314 -26.83 -7.19 -4.09
N ALA A 315 -28.11 -7.53 -3.89
CA ALA A 315 -28.54 -8.89 -3.57
C ALA A 315 -28.23 -9.92 -4.68
N THR A 316 -28.04 -9.45 -5.91
CA THR A 316 -27.62 -10.20 -7.11
C THR A 316 -26.12 -10.43 -7.22
N GLY A 317 -25.32 -9.87 -6.30
CA GLY A 317 -23.86 -10.00 -6.28
C GLY A 317 -23.11 -8.85 -6.96
N ASP A 318 -23.81 -7.87 -7.54
CA ASP A 318 -23.21 -6.69 -8.19
C ASP A 318 -22.41 -5.83 -7.20
N LEU A 319 -21.27 -5.29 -7.62
CA LEU A 319 -20.34 -4.51 -6.78
C LEU A 319 -20.18 -3.08 -7.32
N LEU A 320 -20.35 -2.09 -6.46
CA LEU A 320 -20.13 -0.66 -6.75
C LEU A 320 -18.99 -0.14 -5.88
N GLU A 321 -17.92 0.40 -6.47
CA GLU A 321 -16.79 1.01 -5.76
C GLU A 321 -16.73 2.53 -5.95
N GLN A 322 -16.60 3.29 -4.87
CA GLN A 322 -16.50 4.75 -4.80
C GLN A 322 -15.03 5.17 -4.82
N ILE A 323 -14.67 6.07 -5.75
CA ILE A 323 -13.33 6.65 -5.89
C ILE A 323 -13.36 8.12 -5.41
N TYR A 324 -12.40 8.51 -4.56
CA TYR A 324 -12.30 9.81 -3.85
C TYR A 324 -12.19 11.06 -4.77
N PRO A 325 -12.49 12.29 -4.28
CA PRO A 325 -13.10 13.37 -5.07
C PRO A 325 -12.12 14.22 -5.91
N PRO A 326 -12.63 14.97 -6.91
CA PRO A 326 -11.81 15.77 -7.83
C PRO A 326 -11.22 17.03 -7.15
N ALA A 327 -9.93 17.30 -7.38
CA ALA A 327 -9.33 18.59 -7.06
C ALA A 327 -9.85 19.66 -8.04
N THR A 328 -10.27 20.82 -7.54
CA THR A 328 -10.62 21.96 -8.40
C THR A 328 -9.35 22.57 -8.99
N ILE A 329 -9.20 22.51 -10.32
CA ILE A 329 -8.06 23.10 -11.03
C ILE A 329 -8.20 24.63 -11.03
N SER A 330 -7.38 25.31 -10.22
CA SER A 330 -7.29 26.78 -10.11
C SER A 330 -5.89 27.30 -10.45
N PRO A 331 -5.71 28.62 -10.71
CA PRO A 331 -4.39 29.22 -10.87
C PRO A 331 -3.46 28.99 -9.66
N GLU A 332 -3.99 29.01 -8.43
CA GLU A 332 -3.25 28.69 -7.20
C GLU A 332 -2.82 27.22 -7.17
N TYR A 333 -3.69 26.31 -7.61
CA TYR A 333 -3.36 24.89 -7.76
C TYR A 333 -2.23 24.70 -8.79
N CYS A 334 -2.30 25.34 -9.96
CA CYS A 334 -1.21 25.24 -10.94
C CYS A 334 0.12 25.83 -10.42
N ARG A 335 0.07 26.91 -9.62
CA ARG A 335 1.28 27.50 -9.01
C ARG A 335 1.88 26.67 -7.87
N SER A 336 1.13 25.74 -7.29
CA SER A 336 1.61 24.86 -6.21
C SER A 336 2.57 23.78 -6.69
N PHE A 337 2.74 23.64 -8.01
CA PHE A 337 3.59 22.62 -8.61
C PHE A 337 5.06 22.91 -8.35
N ARG A 338 5.73 21.97 -7.68
CA ARG A 338 7.16 22.07 -7.36
C ARG A 338 8.00 21.48 -8.47
N SER A 339 9.13 22.13 -8.79
CA SER A 339 10.14 21.61 -9.69
C SER A 339 11.17 20.75 -8.93
N PHE A 340 11.72 19.74 -9.61
CA PHE A 340 12.83 18.95 -9.12
C PHE A 340 14.13 19.77 -9.20
N THR A 341 14.98 19.72 -8.17
CA THR A 341 16.31 20.35 -8.22
C THR A 341 17.37 19.38 -7.70
N SER A 342 18.57 19.42 -8.27
CA SER A 342 19.73 18.63 -7.82
C SER A 342 20.99 19.49 -7.78
N ALA A 343 22.12 18.95 -7.31
CA ALA A 343 23.37 19.70 -7.18
C ALA A 343 23.83 20.34 -8.51
N ASP A 344 23.70 19.60 -9.62
CA ASP A 344 24.24 19.95 -10.93
C ASP A 344 23.17 20.38 -11.96
N VAL A 345 21.88 20.34 -11.59
CA VAL A 345 20.76 20.72 -12.45
C VAL A 345 19.81 21.61 -11.68
N ARG A 346 19.67 22.86 -12.15
CA ARG A 346 18.84 23.89 -11.53
C ARG A 346 17.77 24.38 -12.50
N PRO A 347 16.54 24.65 -12.02
CA PRO A 347 15.54 25.34 -12.82
C PRO A 347 16.04 26.76 -13.08
N ALA A 348 16.18 27.11 -14.36
CA ALA A 348 16.53 28.44 -14.83
C ALA A 348 15.27 29.31 -14.98
N GLU A 349 14.18 28.73 -15.45
CA GLU A 349 12.88 29.39 -15.62
C GLU A 349 11.73 28.40 -15.38
N VAL A 350 10.65 28.87 -14.76
CA VAL A 350 9.44 28.08 -14.50
C VAL A 350 8.21 28.90 -14.84
N GLU A 351 7.42 28.43 -15.80
CA GLU A 351 6.14 29.01 -16.16
C GLU A 351 5.00 28.06 -15.82
N ASN A 352 4.06 28.52 -14.98
CA ASN A 352 2.82 27.80 -14.68
C ASN A 352 1.68 28.38 -15.50
N ARG A 353 0.98 27.53 -16.25
CA ARG A 353 -0.11 27.96 -17.12
C ARG A 353 -1.35 27.11 -16.85
N VAL A 354 -2.50 27.78 -16.79
CA VAL A 354 -3.80 27.10 -16.78
C VAL A 354 -4.10 26.71 -18.23
N TYR A 355 -4.44 25.45 -18.44
CA TYR A 355 -4.98 24.97 -19.69
C TYR A 355 -6.48 24.83 -19.55
N ASP A 356 -7.23 25.56 -20.37
CA ASP A 356 -8.67 25.41 -20.47
C ASP A 356 -9.06 25.58 -21.93
N ASN A 357 -9.59 24.52 -22.52
CA ASN A 357 -10.02 24.51 -23.91
C ASN A 357 -11.54 24.36 -24.04
N GLY A 358 -12.28 24.55 -22.93
CA GLY A 358 -13.73 24.36 -22.85
C GLY A 358 -14.19 22.91 -22.67
N LYS A 359 -13.28 21.92 -22.71
CA LYS A 359 -13.59 20.49 -22.47
C LYS A 359 -12.76 19.86 -21.35
N VAL A 360 -11.49 20.24 -21.23
CA VAL A 360 -10.58 19.80 -20.18
C VAL A 360 -9.93 21.02 -19.56
N ARG A 361 -10.04 21.13 -18.22
CA ARG A 361 -9.30 22.12 -17.44
C ARG A 361 -8.17 21.42 -16.71
N GLY A 362 -6.95 21.88 -16.93
CA GLY A 362 -5.73 21.29 -16.39
C GLY A 362 -4.66 22.35 -16.17
N CYS A 363 -3.47 21.91 -15.80
CA CYS A 363 -2.31 22.77 -15.61
C CYS A 363 -1.16 22.24 -16.45
N PHE A 364 -0.35 23.13 -17.01
CA PHE A 364 0.95 22.74 -17.54
C PHE A 364 2.05 23.64 -17.01
N VAL A 365 3.23 23.04 -16.82
CA VAL A 365 4.44 23.71 -16.38
C VAL A 365 5.49 23.57 -17.46
N VAL A 366 6.04 24.70 -17.87
CA VAL A 366 7.27 24.72 -18.67
C VAL A 366 8.41 25.01 -17.71
N ILE A 367 9.42 24.15 -17.69
CA ILE A 367 10.59 24.29 -16.83
C ILE A 367 11.84 24.16 -17.68
N ASP A 368 12.65 25.21 -17.70
CA ASP A 368 13.99 25.13 -18.26
C ASP A 368 14.96 24.71 -17.18
N PHE A 369 15.68 23.63 -17.43
CA PHE A 369 16.72 23.12 -16.55
C PHE A 369 18.09 23.45 -17.13
N LEU A 370 18.90 24.17 -16.38
CA LEU A 370 20.31 24.38 -16.68
C LEU A 370 21.13 23.30 -15.96
N ASN A 371 21.86 22.52 -16.74
CA ASN A 371 22.92 21.68 -16.21
C ASN A 371 24.18 22.54 -16.00
N THR A 372 24.54 22.81 -14.76
CA THR A 372 25.62 23.73 -14.40
C THR A 372 27.01 23.19 -14.72
N THR A 373 27.15 21.87 -14.83
CA THR A 373 28.43 21.20 -15.12
C THR A 373 28.76 21.19 -16.62
N SER A 374 27.74 21.08 -17.47
CA SER A 374 27.88 21.06 -18.94
C SER A 374 27.47 22.37 -19.62
N ASN A 375 26.90 23.32 -18.86
CA ASN A 375 26.28 24.55 -19.34
C ASN A 375 25.24 24.35 -20.45
N LYS A 376 24.53 23.22 -20.40
CA LYS A 376 23.46 22.89 -21.36
C LYS A 376 22.10 23.08 -20.72
N THR A 377 21.20 23.74 -21.45
CA THR A 377 19.80 23.92 -21.03
C THR A 377 18.91 22.91 -21.73
N THR A 378 18.06 22.24 -20.96
CA THR A 378 17.04 21.29 -21.43
C THR A 378 15.67 21.78 -21.00
N ARG A 379 14.68 21.73 -21.90
CA ARG A 379 13.32 22.19 -21.61
C ARG A 379 12.44 20.99 -21.29
N HIS A 380 11.79 21.06 -20.14
CA HIS A 380 10.81 20.07 -19.70
C HIS A 380 9.43 20.73 -19.77
N THR A 381 8.49 20.06 -20.41
CA THR A 381 7.09 20.48 -20.40
C THR A 381 6.25 19.39 -19.75
N SER A 382 5.70 19.69 -18.57
CA SER A 382 4.91 18.75 -17.78
C SER A 382 3.44 19.15 -17.80
N PHE A 383 2.57 18.23 -18.16
CA PHE A 383 1.12 18.40 -18.22
C PHE A 383 0.47 17.58 -17.11
N ARG A 384 -0.41 18.22 -16.35
CA ARG A 384 -1.21 17.59 -15.31
C ARG A 384 -2.67 17.89 -15.55
N PHE A 385 -3.48 16.85 -15.68
CA PHE A 385 -4.91 16.99 -15.89
C PHE A 385 -5.68 16.02 -14.99
N ALA A 386 -6.87 16.47 -14.55
CA ALA A 386 -7.78 15.64 -13.79
C ALA A 386 -8.56 14.74 -14.75
N THR A 387 -8.49 13.42 -14.55
CA THR A 387 -9.30 12.42 -15.26
C THR A 387 -10.25 11.72 -14.30
N SER A 388 -11.19 10.94 -14.83
CA SER A 388 -12.06 10.07 -14.02
C SER A 388 -11.31 8.96 -13.28
N ARG A 389 -10.02 8.76 -13.56
CA ARG A 389 -9.13 7.78 -12.90
C ARG A 389 -8.22 8.41 -11.84
N GLY A 390 -8.26 9.73 -11.68
CA GLY A 390 -7.37 10.49 -10.78
C GLY A 390 -6.60 11.60 -11.51
N ILE A 391 -5.46 12.02 -10.94
CA ILE A 391 -4.56 12.99 -11.57
C ILE A 391 -3.57 12.23 -12.44
N GLU A 392 -3.47 12.57 -13.73
CA GLU A 392 -2.51 11.98 -14.66
C GLU A 392 -1.46 13.02 -15.08
N ASP A 393 -0.19 12.60 -15.14
CA ASP A 393 0.96 13.42 -15.48
C ASP A 393 1.64 12.93 -16.77
N ILE A 394 1.92 13.85 -17.68
CA ILE A 394 2.71 13.60 -18.89
C ILE A 394 3.86 14.59 -18.92
N THR A 395 5.10 14.10 -18.90
CA THR A 395 6.29 14.95 -18.98
C THR A 395 7.02 14.70 -20.28
N ILE A 396 7.23 15.77 -21.04
CA ILE A 396 8.02 15.75 -22.28
C ILE A 396 9.36 16.43 -21.97
N ILE A 397 10.45 15.74 -22.31
CA ILE A 397 11.82 16.23 -22.13
C ILE A 397 12.41 16.42 -23.52
N GLU A 398 12.69 17.67 -23.88
CA GLU A 398 13.36 18.01 -25.13
C GLU A 398 14.73 18.60 -24.83
N ALA A 399 15.78 18.02 -25.42
CA ALA A 399 17.04 18.73 -25.56
C ALA A 399 16.79 19.90 -26.53
N MET A 400 17.10 21.14 -26.14
CA MET A 400 16.90 22.29 -27.02
C MET A 400 17.81 22.16 -28.25
N VAL A 401 17.31 21.57 -29.33
CA VAL A 401 17.81 21.79 -30.69
C VAL A 401 16.94 22.91 -31.27
N ALA A 402 17.56 23.88 -31.94
CA ALA A 402 16.92 25.11 -32.38
C ALA A 402 15.57 24.84 -33.09
N GLY A 403 14.48 25.33 -32.50
CA GLY A 403 13.12 25.18 -33.01
C GLY A 403 12.16 24.49 -32.05
N TYR A 404 11.95 25.07 -30.85
CA TYR A 404 10.79 24.70 -30.04
C TYR A 404 9.51 25.19 -30.74
N SER A 405 8.59 24.27 -31.02
CA SER A 405 7.30 24.59 -31.61
C SER A 405 6.20 24.28 -30.59
N ALA A 406 5.49 25.31 -30.13
CA ALA A 406 4.27 25.15 -29.31
C ALA A 406 3.23 24.21 -29.97
N VAL A 407 3.35 23.99 -31.29
CA VAL A 407 2.55 23.03 -32.05
C VAL A 407 2.83 21.59 -31.62
N SER A 408 4.07 21.18 -31.36
CA SER A 408 4.41 19.79 -30.98
C SER A 408 3.82 19.40 -29.63
N ALA A 409 3.92 20.30 -28.64
CA ALA A 409 3.29 20.12 -27.33
C ALA A 409 1.75 20.07 -27.47
N LYS A 410 1.16 20.96 -28.28
CA LYS A 410 -0.27 20.96 -28.57
C LYS A 410 -0.73 19.67 -29.27
N THR A 411 0.06 19.14 -30.20
CA THR A 411 -0.23 17.88 -30.91
C THR A 411 -0.19 16.68 -29.97
N ILE A 412 0.72 16.66 -28.99
CA ILE A 412 0.74 15.60 -27.97
C ILE A 412 -0.45 15.73 -27.03
N ILE A 413 -0.81 16.93 -26.57
CA ILE A 413 -2.04 17.16 -25.78
C ILE A 413 -3.29 16.72 -26.55
N ASP A 414 -3.34 17.04 -27.84
CA ASP A 414 -4.44 16.64 -28.72
C ASP A 414 -4.45 15.13 -29.02
N SER A 415 -3.33 14.41 -28.89
CA SER A 415 -3.27 12.95 -29.10
C SER A 415 -3.73 12.14 -27.87
N VAL A 416 -3.73 12.75 -26.68
CA VAL A 416 -4.39 12.21 -25.48
C VAL A 416 -5.92 12.30 -25.60
N ARG A 417 -6.48 13.04 -26.58
CA ARG A 417 -7.93 13.15 -26.80
C ARG A 417 -8.59 11.88 -27.36
N THR A 418 -7.85 10.89 -27.85
CA THR A 418 -8.42 9.77 -28.62
C THR A 418 -8.09 8.37 -28.08
N LYS A 419 -7.64 8.24 -26.83
CA LYS A 419 -7.50 6.94 -26.16
C LYS A 419 -8.06 6.92 -24.74
#